data_AF-H2XY46-F1
#
_entry.id   AF-H2XY46-F1
#
_cell.length_a   1.000
_cell.length_b   1.000
_cell.length_c   1.000
_cell.angle_alpha   90.00
_cell.angle_beta   90.00
_cell.angle_gamma   90.00
#
_symmetry.space_group_name_H-M   'P 1'
#
loop_
_entity.id
_entity.type
_entity.pdbx_description
1 polymer ?
#
loop_
_entity_poly.entity_id
_entity_poly.type
_entity_poly.pdbx_seq_one_letter_code
_entity_poly.pdbx_strand_id
1 'polypeptide(L)'
;MSTREEYFSKKLVYLQDCYSRLQWSSGNAPTVSDISAAIKYFNKALLSIMKEVTENQKDLISVTNTTYSISSYICFNKVNYTYPCLDYFTFFNTVVSMMGKLPYLHSGHEDMSVMLMEGICLVTMFLEEKARATVPLTVAGLITELCWSTTYILIQEYIVKTLCNSILPCCLGLMTDNKNLKSCFDTLPAVISVVLDGVQNVSLHFRVIETIMLFKQDVW
;
A
#
# COMPACT_ATOMS: atom_id res chain seq x y z
N MET A 1 2.75 17.30 -21.88
CA MET A 1 3.87 18.08 -21.32
C MET A 1 3.35 18.90 -20.13
N SER A 2 2.61 18.35 -19.17
CA SER A 2 2.95 17.35 -18.13
C SER A 2 3.88 17.84 -17.01
N THR A 3 3.63 19.06 -16.52
CA THR A 3 4.20 19.55 -15.26
C THR A 3 4.09 18.51 -14.13
N ARG A 4 2.94 17.85 -13.97
CA ARG A 4 2.72 16.81 -12.94
C ARG A 4 3.65 15.60 -13.09
N GLU A 5 3.89 15.13 -14.31
CA GLU A 5 4.79 14.00 -14.59
C GLU A 5 6.25 14.40 -14.33
N GLU A 6 6.67 15.59 -14.78
CA GLU A 6 8.01 16.10 -14.52
C GLU A 6 8.28 16.32 -13.02
N TYR A 7 7.30 16.87 -12.28
CA TYR A 7 7.42 17.03 -10.82
C TYR A 7 7.48 15.69 -10.10
N PHE A 8 6.66 14.72 -10.52
CA PHE A 8 6.67 13.36 -9.97
C PHE A 8 8.01 12.67 -10.23
N SER A 9 8.52 12.72 -11.46
CA SER A 9 9.80 12.14 -11.86
C SER A 9 10.98 12.78 -11.11
N LYS A 10 11.04 14.12 -11.04
CA LYS A 10 12.06 14.83 -10.25
C LYS A 10 12.04 14.44 -8.77
N LYS A 11 10.85 14.32 -8.18
CA LYS A 11 10.71 13.92 -6.78
C LYS A 11 11.08 12.45 -6.56
N LEU A 12 10.89 11.61 -7.57
CA LEU A 12 11.26 10.19 -7.55
C LEU A 12 12.77 10.01 -7.61
N VAL A 13 13.45 10.76 -8.49
CA VAL A 13 14.93 10.82 -8.52
C VAL A 13 15.46 11.32 -7.19
N TYR A 14 14.85 12.34 -6.59
CA TYR A 14 15.22 12.79 -5.25
C TYR A 14 15.08 11.68 -4.19
N LEU A 15 14.00 10.89 -4.23
CA LEU A 15 13.81 9.77 -3.30
C LEU A 15 14.86 8.67 -3.51
N GLN A 16 15.24 8.38 -4.76
CA GLN A 16 16.31 7.44 -5.11
C GLN A 16 17.69 7.94 -4.66
N ASP A 17 17.97 9.23 -4.78
CA ASP A 17 19.17 9.85 -4.26
C ASP A 17 19.22 9.76 -2.74
N CYS A 18 18.08 9.98 -2.06
CA CYS A 18 17.97 9.77 -0.62
C CYS A 18 18.28 8.32 -0.23
N TYR A 19 17.73 7.34 -0.97
CA TYR A 19 18.01 5.93 -0.76
C TYR A 19 19.51 5.61 -0.93
N SER A 20 20.10 6.11 -2.02
CA SER A 20 21.52 5.90 -2.31
C SER A 20 22.41 6.50 -1.23
N ARG A 21 22.10 7.71 -0.74
CA ARG A 21 22.86 8.35 0.36
C ARG A 21 22.75 7.59 1.67
N LEU A 22 21.59 7.00 1.96
CA LEU A 22 21.42 6.09 3.11
C LEU A 22 22.28 4.82 2.96
N GLN A 23 22.45 4.31 1.74
CA GLN A 23 23.25 3.12 1.47
C GLN A 23 24.77 3.36 1.61
N TRP A 24 25.27 4.52 1.19
CA TRP A 24 26.70 4.81 1.12
C TRP A 24 27.26 5.65 2.28
N SER A 25 26.44 5.97 3.30
CA SER A 25 26.80 6.79 4.47
C SER A 25 27.58 8.07 4.15
N SER A 26 27.31 8.69 2.99
CA SER A 26 27.99 9.91 2.56
C SER A 26 27.47 11.13 3.33
N GLY A 27 28.37 12.05 3.72
CA GLY A 27 28.27 13.01 4.83
C GLY A 27 27.09 13.99 4.92
N ASN A 28 26.08 13.92 4.06
CA ASN A 28 24.79 14.60 4.23
C ASN A 28 23.67 13.56 4.11
N ALA A 29 23.52 12.73 5.14
CA ALA A 29 22.43 11.76 5.20
C ALA A 29 21.09 12.50 5.33
N PRO A 30 20.11 12.26 4.44
CA PRO A 30 18.78 12.86 4.57
C PRO A 30 18.16 12.45 5.90
N THR A 31 17.45 13.36 6.56
CA THR A 31 16.77 13.01 7.82
C THR A 31 15.58 12.12 7.53
N VAL A 32 15.23 11.22 8.47
CA VAL A 32 14.04 10.35 8.36
C VAL A 32 12.77 11.16 8.13
N SER A 33 12.71 12.38 8.68
CA SER A 33 11.63 13.35 8.47
C SER A 33 11.51 13.78 6.99
N ASP A 34 12.63 14.08 6.32
CA ASP A 34 12.63 14.51 4.92
C ASP A 34 12.13 13.40 3.98
N ILE A 35 12.51 12.15 4.27
CA ILE A 35 12.08 10.99 3.49
C ILE A 35 10.59 10.72 3.72
N SER A 36 10.14 10.75 4.99
CA SER A 36 8.73 10.62 5.34
C SER A 36 7.88 11.70 4.65
N ALA A 37 8.34 12.95 4.63
CA ALA A 37 7.68 14.05 3.95
C ALA A 37 7.62 13.85 2.42
N ALA A 38 8.68 13.32 1.82
CA ALA A 38 8.71 12.99 0.40
C ALA A 38 7.70 11.89 0.05
N ILE A 39 7.64 10.80 0.83
CA ILE A 39 6.66 9.72 0.63
C ILE A 39 5.24 10.24 0.85
N LYS A 40 5.02 11.07 1.87
CA LYS A 40 3.71 11.68 2.15
C LYS A 40 3.22 12.55 1.00
N TYR A 41 4.11 13.23 0.29
CA TYR A 41 3.75 13.96 -0.94
C TYR A 41 3.23 13.00 -2.01
N PHE A 42 3.91 11.87 -2.23
CA PHE A 42 3.46 10.85 -3.17
C PHE A 42 2.10 10.25 -2.77
N ASN A 43 1.91 9.90 -1.49
CA ASN A 43 0.64 9.38 -0.99
C ASN A 43 -0.51 10.36 -1.25
N LYS A 44 -0.30 11.66 -0.96
CA LYS A 44 -1.30 12.71 -1.26
C LYS A 44 -1.56 12.85 -2.76
N ALA A 45 -0.52 12.78 -3.59
CA ALA A 45 -0.66 12.88 -5.03
C ALA A 45 -1.47 11.70 -5.61
N LEU A 46 -1.21 10.48 -5.15
CA LEU A 46 -1.93 9.26 -5.53
C LEU A 46 -3.38 9.29 -5.07
N LEU A 47 -3.62 9.68 -3.81
CA LEU A 47 -4.98 9.87 -3.28
C LEU A 47 -5.77 10.92 -4.06
N SER A 48 -5.13 12.02 -4.48
CA SER A 48 -5.77 13.01 -5.35
C SER A 48 -6.19 12.40 -6.67
N ILE A 49 -5.32 11.63 -7.31
CA ILE A 49 -5.64 10.93 -8.57
C ILE A 49 -6.81 9.97 -8.36
N MET A 50 -6.79 9.19 -7.28
CA MET A 50 -7.89 8.27 -6.97
C MET A 50 -9.22 9.01 -6.78
N LYS A 51 -9.21 10.17 -6.10
CA LYS A 51 -10.41 11.02 -5.94
C LYS A 51 -10.89 11.58 -7.27
N GLU A 52 -10.00 12.13 -8.08
CA GLU A 52 -10.31 12.66 -9.42
C GLU A 52 -10.99 11.58 -10.29
N VAL A 53 -10.46 10.35 -10.28
CA VAL A 53 -11.04 9.22 -11.02
C VAL A 53 -12.40 8.81 -10.45
N THR A 54 -12.54 8.76 -9.12
CA THR A 54 -13.81 8.39 -8.47
C THR A 54 -14.89 9.43 -8.72
N GLU A 55 -14.56 10.73 -8.70
CA GLU A 55 -15.50 11.83 -8.96
C GLU A 55 -16.02 11.81 -10.40
N ASN A 56 -15.15 11.52 -11.36
CA ASN A 56 -15.53 11.36 -12.77
C ASN A 56 -16.43 10.13 -13.02
N GLN A 57 -16.54 9.21 -12.05
CA GLN A 57 -17.32 7.97 -12.16
C GLN A 57 -18.52 7.88 -11.22
N LYS A 58 -18.87 8.96 -10.51
CA LYS A 58 -20.08 9.00 -9.67
C LYS A 58 -21.36 8.64 -10.43
N ASP A 59 -21.38 8.78 -11.75
CA ASP A 59 -22.51 8.38 -12.62
C ASP A 59 -22.70 6.85 -12.74
N LEU A 60 -21.72 6.03 -12.35
CA LEU A 60 -21.77 4.56 -12.40
C LEU A 60 -22.04 3.90 -11.03
N ILE A 61 -21.96 4.65 -9.93
CA ILE A 61 -22.02 4.14 -8.55
C ILE A 61 -23.35 4.54 -7.89
N SER A 62 -24.48 4.04 -8.40
CA SER A 62 -25.77 4.13 -7.70
C SER A 62 -26.09 2.88 -6.86
N VAL A 63 -25.21 1.88 -6.83
CA VAL A 63 -25.47 0.61 -6.15
C VAL A 63 -24.24 0.17 -5.36
N THR A 64 -24.09 0.70 -4.15
CA THR A 64 -23.74 -0.01 -2.91
C THR A 64 -23.35 1.00 -1.83
N ASN A 65 -24.25 1.24 -0.87
CA ASN A 65 -24.02 2.09 0.31
C ASN A 65 -23.13 1.41 1.36
N THR A 66 -21.98 0.87 0.97
CA THR A 66 -21.03 0.27 1.92
C THR A 66 -19.61 0.75 1.63
N THR A 67 -19.16 1.65 2.51
CA THR A 67 -17.76 2.06 2.73
C THR A 67 -17.01 2.59 1.51
N TYR A 68 -16.66 3.87 1.58
CA TYR A 68 -15.84 4.64 0.62
C TYR A 68 -14.52 3.96 0.15
N SER A 69 -14.06 2.88 0.80
CA SER A 69 -12.84 2.15 0.41
C SER A 69 -13.09 1.12 -0.69
N ILE A 70 -14.03 0.19 -0.49
CA ILE A 70 -14.17 -0.96 -1.39
C ILE A 70 -14.75 -0.56 -2.75
N SER A 71 -15.77 0.30 -2.76
CA SER A 71 -16.42 0.76 -3.99
C SER A 71 -15.49 1.59 -4.90
N SER A 72 -14.57 2.37 -4.31
CA SER A 72 -13.59 3.16 -5.07
C SER A 72 -12.51 2.29 -5.71
N TYR A 73 -12.08 1.21 -5.03
CA TYR A 73 -11.12 0.25 -5.59
C TYR A 73 -11.68 -0.50 -6.81
N ILE A 74 -12.93 -0.98 -6.72
CA ILE A 74 -13.63 -1.68 -7.82
C ILE A 74 -13.75 -0.78 -9.06
N CYS A 75 -14.07 0.50 -8.85
CA CYS A 75 -14.19 1.47 -9.93
C CYS A 75 -12.85 1.78 -10.60
N PHE A 76 -11.77 1.86 -9.82
CA PHE A 76 -10.44 2.20 -10.34
C PHE A 76 -9.85 1.13 -11.27
N ASN A 77 -10.07 -0.17 -11.01
CA ASN A 77 -9.54 -1.22 -11.90
C ASN A 77 -10.19 -1.20 -13.30
N LYS A 78 -11.34 -0.53 -13.43
CA LYS A 78 -12.04 -0.31 -14.70
C LYS A 78 -11.53 0.93 -15.44
N VAL A 79 -10.86 1.85 -14.74
CA VAL A 79 -10.23 3.05 -15.29
C VAL A 79 -8.75 2.80 -15.45
N ASN A 80 -8.37 2.37 -16.65
CA ASN A 80 -7.03 2.40 -17.23
C ASN A 80 -5.86 2.70 -16.25
N TYR A 81 -5.07 1.67 -15.98
CA TYR A 81 -3.75 1.70 -15.32
C TYR A 81 -2.74 2.69 -15.95
N THR A 82 -3.09 3.32 -17.07
CA THR A 82 -2.28 4.31 -17.79
C THR A 82 -2.60 5.76 -17.41
N TYR A 83 -3.57 6.02 -16.52
CA TYR A 83 -3.95 7.38 -16.16
C TYR A 83 -3.61 7.74 -14.70
N PRO A 84 -2.82 8.81 -14.48
CA PRO A 84 -1.87 9.45 -15.39
C PRO A 84 -0.65 8.54 -15.72
N CYS A 85 0.07 8.83 -16.81
CA CYS A 85 1.27 8.09 -17.22
C CYS A 85 2.47 8.38 -16.30
N LEU A 86 2.41 7.90 -15.05
CA LEU A 86 3.50 8.05 -14.06
C LEU A 86 4.25 6.73 -13.87
N ASP A 87 5.52 6.84 -13.48
CA ASP A 87 6.40 5.69 -13.20
C ASP A 87 6.09 5.03 -11.85
N TYR A 88 4.90 4.45 -11.72
CA TYR A 88 4.43 3.79 -10.49
C TYR A 88 5.28 2.58 -10.09
N PHE A 89 5.77 1.82 -11.07
CA PHE A 89 6.61 0.65 -10.81
C PHE A 89 7.94 1.04 -10.17
N THR A 90 8.56 2.10 -10.67
CA THR A 90 9.81 2.63 -10.09
C THR A 90 9.57 3.13 -8.68
N PHE A 91 8.47 3.86 -8.44
CA PHE A 91 8.10 4.28 -7.09
C PHE A 91 7.92 3.06 -6.16
N PHE A 92 7.16 2.05 -6.57
CA PHE A 92 6.97 0.81 -5.80
C PHE A 92 8.30 0.16 -5.41
N ASN A 93 9.22 -0.02 -6.37
CA ASN A 93 10.53 -0.61 -6.11
C ASN A 93 11.37 0.24 -5.15
N THR A 94 11.31 1.57 -5.26
CA THR A 94 12.03 2.46 -4.34
C THR A 94 11.47 2.39 -2.92
N VAL A 95 10.15 2.30 -2.78
CA VAL A 95 9.50 2.14 -1.48
C VAL A 95 9.91 0.80 -0.87
N VAL A 96 9.77 -0.32 -1.60
CA VAL A 96 10.19 -1.66 -1.14
C VAL A 96 11.66 -1.67 -0.73
N SER A 97 12.54 -1.06 -1.54
CA SER A 97 13.98 -0.98 -1.24
C SER A 97 14.28 -0.18 0.03
N MET A 98 13.55 0.92 0.26
CA MET A 98 13.66 1.73 1.48
C MET A 98 13.25 0.94 2.73
N MET A 99 12.32 -0.01 2.61
CA MET A 99 11.81 -0.73 3.78
C MET A 99 12.84 -1.68 4.37
N GLY A 100 13.58 -2.39 3.51
CA GLY A 100 14.72 -3.20 3.96
C GLY A 100 15.84 -2.38 4.63
N LYS A 101 15.77 -1.05 4.62
CA LYS A 101 16.69 -0.15 5.35
C LYS A 101 16.11 0.41 6.65
N LEU A 102 14.81 0.22 6.91
CA LEU A 102 14.12 0.65 8.10
C LEU A 102 14.80 0.20 9.42
N PRO A 103 15.32 -1.03 9.58
CA PRO A 103 15.94 -1.44 10.83
C PRO A 103 17.28 -0.76 11.14
N TYR A 104 17.91 -0.07 10.18
CA TYR A 104 19.20 0.60 10.36
C TYR A 104 19.08 2.08 10.73
N LEU A 105 17.89 2.66 10.65
CA LEU A 105 17.63 4.03 11.08
C LEU A 105 17.68 4.11 12.62
N HIS A 106 17.98 5.27 13.20
CA HIS A 106 18.15 5.41 14.67
C HIS A 106 16.93 6.06 15.35
N SER A 107 16.04 6.71 14.59
CA SER A 107 14.84 7.39 15.11
C SER A 107 13.80 7.61 14.01
N GLY A 108 12.53 7.77 14.39
CA GLY A 108 11.43 8.09 13.45
C GLY A 108 10.88 6.91 12.64
N HIS A 109 11.12 5.68 13.08
CA HIS A 109 10.63 4.47 12.39
C HIS A 109 9.11 4.43 12.26
N GLU A 110 8.39 4.95 13.26
CA GLU A 110 6.92 4.90 13.31
C GLU A 110 6.30 5.64 12.13
N ASP A 111 6.55 6.93 12.02
CA ASP A 111 5.99 7.77 10.95
C ASP A 111 6.43 7.28 9.57
N MET A 112 7.69 6.90 9.42
CA MET A 112 8.20 6.41 8.14
C MET A 112 7.53 5.09 7.74
N SER A 113 7.36 4.15 8.68
CA SER A 113 6.74 2.85 8.40
C SER A 113 5.28 2.99 7.97
N VAL A 114 4.53 3.88 8.64
CA VAL A 114 3.13 4.20 8.28
C VAL A 114 3.07 4.79 6.87
N MET A 115 3.94 5.76 6.55
CA MET A 115 3.96 6.39 5.23
C MET A 115 4.37 5.41 4.11
N LEU A 116 5.33 4.53 4.37
CA LEU A 116 5.76 3.49 3.41
C LEU A 116 4.63 2.46 3.16
N MET A 117 3.98 1.99 4.23
CA MET A 117 2.84 1.07 4.15
C MET A 117 1.67 1.68 3.37
N GLU A 118 1.34 2.94 3.66
CA GLU A 118 0.33 3.69 2.91
C GLU A 118 0.72 3.84 1.44
N GLY A 119 2.01 4.14 1.16
CA GLY A 119 2.52 4.28 -0.19
C GLY A 119 2.41 3.01 -1.02
N ILE A 120 2.75 1.85 -0.44
CA ILE A 120 2.54 0.56 -1.11
C ILE A 120 1.06 0.34 -1.37
N CYS A 121 0.21 0.50 -0.36
CA CYS A 121 -1.24 0.29 -0.47
C CYS A 121 -1.86 1.15 -1.58
N LEU A 122 -1.48 2.43 -1.69
CA LEU A 122 -1.99 3.34 -2.70
C LEU A 122 -1.48 2.99 -4.11
N VAL A 123 -0.21 2.62 -4.23
CA VAL A 123 0.37 2.26 -5.54
C VAL A 123 -0.14 0.93 -6.07
N THR A 124 -0.63 0.03 -5.22
CA THR A 124 -1.25 -1.25 -5.66
C THR A 124 -2.27 -1.08 -6.78
N MET A 125 -3.04 0.01 -6.74
CA MET A 125 -4.13 0.30 -7.67
C MET A 125 -3.64 0.73 -9.06
N PHE A 126 -2.38 1.17 -9.15
CA PHE A 126 -1.73 1.63 -10.37
C PHE A 126 -0.74 0.60 -10.93
N LEU A 127 -0.46 -0.48 -10.20
CA LEU A 127 0.49 -1.52 -10.62
C LEU A 127 -0.12 -2.50 -11.61
N GLU A 128 0.71 -2.96 -12.55
CA GLU A 128 0.41 -4.09 -13.43
C GLU A 128 0.17 -5.38 -12.64
N GLU A 129 -0.57 -6.32 -13.23
CA GLU A 129 -0.98 -7.58 -12.60
C GLU A 129 0.18 -8.37 -11.96
N LYS A 130 1.34 -8.43 -12.64
CA LYS A 130 2.54 -9.12 -12.14
C LYS A 130 3.12 -8.46 -10.89
N ALA A 131 3.25 -7.14 -10.89
CA ALA A 131 3.77 -6.40 -9.74
C ALA A 131 2.75 -6.40 -8.59
N ARG A 132 1.46 -6.28 -8.91
CA ARG A 132 0.35 -6.32 -7.94
C ARG A 132 0.30 -7.64 -7.17
N ALA A 133 0.60 -8.76 -7.83
CA ALA A 133 0.67 -10.07 -7.17
C ALA A 133 1.77 -10.18 -6.12
N THR A 134 2.82 -9.37 -6.20
CA THR A 134 3.90 -9.36 -5.21
C THR A 134 3.60 -8.48 -3.99
N VAL A 135 2.63 -7.56 -4.12
CA VAL A 135 2.28 -6.61 -3.05
C VAL A 135 1.97 -7.29 -1.72
N PRO A 136 1.08 -8.31 -1.65
CA PRO A 136 0.71 -8.90 -0.36
C PRO A 136 1.93 -9.47 0.37
N LEU A 137 2.83 -10.13 -0.37
CA LEU A 137 4.09 -10.64 0.15
C LEU A 137 5.02 -9.53 0.62
N THR A 138 5.15 -8.45 -0.17
CA THR A 138 5.96 -7.31 0.27
C THR A 138 5.41 -6.76 1.57
N VAL A 139 4.10 -6.54 1.68
CA VAL A 139 3.46 -6.05 2.91
C VAL A 139 3.69 -6.97 4.10
N ALA A 140 3.56 -8.29 3.92
CA ALA A 140 3.89 -9.24 4.98
C ALA A 140 5.35 -9.09 5.44
N GLY A 141 6.30 -8.95 4.51
CA GLY A 141 7.69 -8.68 4.83
C GLY A 141 7.87 -7.45 5.73
N LEU A 142 7.15 -6.37 5.44
CA LEU A 142 7.21 -5.14 6.24
C LEU A 142 6.68 -5.34 7.64
N ILE A 143 5.55 -6.04 7.74
CA ILE A 143 4.93 -6.36 9.01
C ILE A 143 5.88 -7.23 9.84
N THR A 144 6.56 -8.21 9.22
CA THR A 144 7.58 -8.99 9.92
C THR A 144 8.73 -8.12 10.39
N GLU A 145 9.31 -7.26 9.54
CA GLU A 145 10.42 -6.38 9.93
C GLU A 145 10.03 -5.41 11.06
N LEU A 146 8.78 -4.93 11.04
CA LEU A 146 8.23 -4.05 12.07
C LEU A 146 7.91 -4.79 13.37
N CYS A 147 7.50 -6.05 13.30
CA CYS A 147 7.11 -6.87 14.45
C CYS A 147 8.23 -7.00 15.50
N TRP A 148 9.50 -6.92 15.08
CA TRP A 148 10.66 -6.96 15.98
C TRP A 148 10.95 -5.61 16.66
N SER A 149 10.26 -4.55 16.26
CA SER A 149 10.44 -3.21 16.82
C SER A 149 9.33 -2.89 17.84
N THR A 150 9.67 -2.18 18.91
CA THR A 150 8.72 -1.65 19.90
C THR A 150 7.63 -0.76 19.29
N THR A 151 7.89 -0.24 18.09
CA THR A 151 6.95 0.55 17.27
C THR A 151 5.73 -0.24 16.79
N TYR A 152 5.81 -1.58 16.72
CA TYR A 152 4.71 -2.42 16.26
C TYR A 152 3.43 -2.28 17.11
N ILE A 153 3.57 -2.18 18.42
CA ILE A 153 2.45 -2.10 19.37
C ILE A 153 1.62 -0.82 19.13
N LEU A 154 2.25 0.26 18.67
CA LEU A 154 1.59 1.54 18.40
C LEU A 154 0.87 1.54 17.05
N ILE A 155 1.32 0.72 16.09
CA ILE A 155 0.89 0.78 14.68
C ILE A 155 0.00 -0.43 14.31
N GLN A 156 -0.11 -1.45 15.17
CA GLN A 156 -0.90 -2.67 14.94
C GLN A 156 -2.34 -2.39 14.45
N GLU A 157 -3.03 -1.39 15.00
CA GLU A 157 -4.39 -1.04 14.58
C GLU A 157 -4.41 -0.47 13.15
N TYR A 158 -3.40 0.31 12.78
CA TYR A 158 -3.24 0.85 11.43
C TYR A 158 -2.89 -0.26 10.43
N ILE A 159 -2.01 -1.20 10.78
CA ILE A 159 -1.66 -2.36 9.95
C ILE A 159 -2.91 -3.20 9.65
N VAL A 160 -3.70 -3.51 10.66
CA VAL A 160 -4.92 -4.30 10.48
C VAL A 160 -5.97 -3.52 9.68
N LYS A 161 -6.16 -2.22 9.95
CA LYS A 161 -7.04 -1.35 9.16
C LYS A 161 -6.64 -1.30 7.69
N THR A 162 -5.35 -1.15 7.40
CA THR A 162 -4.84 -1.13 6.03
C THR A 162 -5.04 -2.47 5.35
N LEU A 163 -4.67 -3.58 6.00
CA LEU A 163 -4.90 -4.92 5.46
C LEU A 163 -6.37 -5.18 5.12
N CYS A 164 -7.29 -4.90 6.05
CA CYS A 164 -8.72 -5.06 5.87
C CYS A 164 -9.32 -4.17 4.78
N ASN A 165 -8.84 -2.93 4.67
CA ASN A 165 -9.46 -1.94 3.78
C ASN A 165 -8.86 -1.91 2.38
N SER A 166 -7.58 -2.29 2.17
CA SER A 166 -6.90 -2.18 0.87
C SER A 166 -6.41 -3.52 0.32
N ILE A 167 -5.77 -4.36 1.13
CA ILE A 167 -5.09 -5.58 0.65
C ILE A 167 -6.09 -6.72 0.43
N LEU A 168 -6.95 -6.97 1.41
CA LEU A 168 -7.97 -8.02 1.36
C LEU A 168 -8.95 -7.82 0.18
N PRO A 169 -9.55 -6.64 -0.05
CA PRO A 169 -10.40 -6.40 -1.21
C PRO A 169 -9.68 -6.58 -2.54
N CYS A 170 -8.38 -6.25 -2.59
CA CYS A 170 -7.54 -6.42 -3.77
C CYS A 170 -7.27 -7.89 -4.09
N CYS A 171 -7.00 -8.73 -3.07
CA CYS A 171 -6.69 -10.14 -3.25
C CYS A 171 -7.91 -11.05 -3.40
N LEU A 172 -9.02 -10.73 -2.72
CA LEU A 172 -10.24 -11.54 -2.69
C LEU A 172 -11.18 -11.31 -3.87
N GLY A 173 -10.77 -10.52 -4.87
CA GLY A 173 -11.41 -10.58 -6.18
C GLY A 173 -12.67 -9.74 -6.35
N LEU A 174 -12.88 -8.68 -5.58
CA LEU A 174 -13.81 -7.62 -6.01
C LEU A 174 -13.32 -6.87 -7.27
N MET A 175 -12.10 -7.18 -7.70
CA MET A 175 -11.35 -6.45 -8.71
C MET A 175 -11.35 -7.05 -10.10
N THR A 176 -12.01 -8.17 -10.44
CA THR A 176 -12.27 -8.58 -11.85
C THR A 176 -12.97 -9.93 -11.97
N ASP A 177 -13.79 -10.08 -13.02
CA ASP A 177 -14.36 -11.35 -13.52
C ASP A 177 -13.30 -12.36 -14.06
N ASN A 178 -12.01 -12.12 -13.81
CA ASN A 178 -10.91 -12.81 -14.46
C ASN A 178 -10.33 -13.93 -13.59
N LYS A 179 -10.44 -15.16 -14.10
CA LYS A 179 -9.91 -16.42 -13.55
C LYS A 179 -8.37 -16.46 -13.33
N ASN A 180 -7.66 -15.36 -13.57
CA ASN A 180 -6.20 -15.29 -13.67
C ASN A 180 -5.51 -14.73 -12.40
N LEU A 181 -6.24 -14.12 -11.47
CA LEU A 181 -5.70 -13.58 -10.21
C LEU A 181 -5.42 -14.63 -9.12
N LYS A 182 -5.31 -15.92 -9.49
CA LYS A 182 -4.97 -17.02 -8.57
C LYS A 182 -3.71 -16.71 -7.74
N SER A 183 -2.73 -16.03 -8.35
CA SER A 183 -1.46 -15.73 -7.68
C SER A 183 -1.57 -14.81 -6.46
N CYS A 184 -2.47 -13.81 -6.47
CA CYS A 184 -2.67 -12.95 -5.29
C CYS A 184 -3.34 -13.74 -4.16
N PHE A 185 -4.36 -14.53 -4.51
CA PHE A 185 -5.12 -15.34 -3.58
C PHE A 185 -4.24 -16.40 -2.90
N ASP A 186 -3.32 -17.03 -3.63
CA ASP A 186 -2.41 -18.05 -3.09
C ASP A 186 -1.49 -17.49 -1.99
N THR A 187 -1.13 -16.21 -2.07
CA THR A 187 -0.27 -15.55 -1.07
C THR A 187 -1.02 -15.02 0.14
N LEU A 188 -2.34 -14.83 0.03
CA LEU A 188 -3.17 -14.20 1.06
C LEU A 188 -3.14 -14.91 2.43
N PRO A 189 -3.21 -16.26 2.52
CA PRO A 189 -3.14 -16.96 3.80
C PRO A 189 -1.82 -16.71 4.54
N ALA A 190 -0.70 -16.64 3.81
CA ALA A 190 0.60 -16.37 4.40
C ALA A 190 0.66 -14.95 5.01
N VAL A 191 0.10 -13.97 4.30
CA VAL A 191 0.01 -12.58 4.79
C VAL A 191 -0.86 -12.51 6.04
N ILE A 192 -2.05 -13.12 6.01
CA ILE A 192 -2.95 -13.17 7.16
C ILE A 192 -2.25 -13.84 8.35
N SER A 193 -1.57 -14.97 8.14
CA SER A 193 -0.84 -15.66 9.20
C SER A 193 0.22 -14.77 9.84
N VAL A 194 1.01 -14.05 9.04
CA VAL A 194 2.05 -13.14 9.54
C VAL A 194 1.45 -12.00 10.38
N VAL A 195 0.33 -11.43 9.92
CA VAL A 195 -0.35 -10.34 10.65
C VAL A 195 -0.94 -10.85 11.95
N LEU A 196 -1.61 -12.01 11.92
CA LEU A 196 -2.21 -12.59 13.13
C LEU A 196 -1.13 -13.07 14.12
N ASP A 197 0.04 -13.51 13.66
CA ASP A 197 1.14 -13.89 14.55
C ASP A 197 1.76 -12.67 15.25
N GLY A 198 1.90 -11.55 14.54
CA GLY A 198 2.43 -10.32 15.12
C GLY A 198 1.44 -9.62 16.06
N VAL A 199 0.14 -9.61 15.74
CA VAL A 199 -0.89 -8.87 16.49
C VAL A 199 -1.20 -9.55 17.83
N GLN A 200 -0.99 -8.81 18.93
CA GLN A 200 -1.30 -9.32 20.28
C GLN A 200 -2.76 -9.11 20.69
N ASN A 201 -3.46 -8.15 20.07
CA ASN A 201 -4.82 -7.79 20.44
C ASN A 201 -5.87 -8.67 19.75
N VAL A 202 -6.63 -9.43 20.54
CA VAL A 202 -7.68 -10.33 20.06
C VAL A 202 -8.79 -9.60 19.31
N SER A 203 -9.11 -8.35 19.66
CA SER A 203 -10.12 -7.55 18.95
C SER A 203 -9.73 -7.28 17.50
N LEU A 204 -8.43 -7.14 17.23
CA LEU A 204 -7.92 -6.94 15.87
C LEU A 204 -7.97 -8.23 15.06
N HIS A 205 -7.76 -9.39 15.69
CA HIS A 205 -7.96 -10.70 15.05
C HIS A 205 -9.40 -10.87 14.57
N PHE A 206 -10.38 -10.52 15.40
CA PHE A 206 -11.79 -10.59 15.00
C PHE A 206 -12.13 -9.68 13.83
N ARG A 207 -11.53 -8.50 13.76
CA ARG A 207 -11.73 -7.57 12.63
C ARG A 207 -11.24 -8.16 11.31
N VAL A 208 -10.09 -8.83 11.31
CA VAL A 208 -9.57 -9.53 10.13
C VAL A 208 -10.56 -10.61 9.69
N ILE A 209 -11.03 -11.43 10.63
CA ILE A 209 -12.01 -12.50 10.34
C ILE A 209 -13.33 -11.92 9.82
N GLU A 210 -13.86 -10.88 10.45
CA GLU A 210 -15.08 -10.18 10.01
C GLU A 210 -14.94 -9.70 8.57
N THR A 211 -13.81 -9.07 8.23
CA THR A 211 -13.58 -8.61 6.86
C THR A 211 -13.47 -9.75 5.85
N ILE A 212 -12.87 -10.88 6.22
CA ILE A 212 -12.85 -12.07 5.36
C ILE A 212 -14.26 -12.62 5.17
N MET A 213 -15.06 -12.67 6.23
CA MET A 213 -16.44 -13.15 6.19
C MET A 213 -17.33 -12.27 5.31
N LEU A 214 -17.10 -10.95 5.26
CA LEU A 214 -17.81 -10.04 4.34
C LEU A 214 -17.60 -10.40 2.87
N PHE A 215 -16.48 -11.02 2.51
CA PHE A 215 -16.18 -11.42 1.13
C PHE A 215 -16.55 -12.87 0.82
N LYS A 216 -16.94 -13.66 1.82
CA LYS A 216 -17.36 -15.04 1.61
C LYS A 216 -18.81 -15.08 1.15
N GLN A 217 -19.02 -15.41 -0.13
CA GLN A 217 -20.36 -15.51 -0.74
C GLN A 217 -21.13 -16.80 -0.33
N ASP A 218 -20.45 -17.79 0.26
CA ASP A 218 -21.01 -19.12 0.61
C ASP A 218 -21.10 -19.35 2.13
N VAL A 219 -21.76 -18.45 2.88
CA VAL A 219 -22.19 -18.75 4.25
C VAL A 219 -23.70 -18.96 4.24
N TRP A 220 -24.10 -20.20 3.95
CA TRP A 220 -25.45 -20.70 4.16
C TRP A 220 -25.54 -21.31 5.56
#